data_AF-A0A7K5Z433-F1
#
_entry.id   AF-A0A7K5Z433-F1
#
_cell.length_a   1.000
_cell.length_b   1.000
_cell.length_c   1.000
_cell.angle_alpha   90.00
_cell.angle_beta   90.00
_cell.angle_gamma   90.00
#
_symmetry.space_group_name_H-M   'P 1'
#
loop_
_entity.id
_entity.type
_entity.pdbx_description
1 polymer ?
#
loop_
_entity_poly.entity_id
_entity_poly.type
_entity_poly.pdbx_seq_one_letter_code
_entity_poly.pdbx_strand_id
1 'polypeptide(L)' 'LPVQSAITHPRPGAAVPAGELTVKGYAWSGGGRAVVRVDVSLDGGRTWQVARLMPGERPAPGRAWAWVLWELQAPVA' A
#
# COMPACT_ATOMS: atom_id res chain seq x y z
N LEU A 1 18.78 -0.55 4.51
CA LEU A 1 17.45 -1.13 4.84
C LEU A 1 16.75 -1.58 3.56
N PRO A 2 16.08 -2.74 3.55
CA PRO A 2 15.32 -3.27 2.42
C PRO A 2 13.99 -2.53 2.21
N VAL A 3 13.24 -2.93 1.18
CA VAL A 3 11.85 -2.47 0.97
C VAL A 3 10.94 -3.06 2.05
N GLN A 4 9.95 -2.27 2.49
CA GLN A 4 8.96 -2.69 3.47
C GLN A 4 7.59 -2.07 3.19
N SER A 5 6.51 -2.75 3.59
CA SER A 5 5.16 -2.22 3.60
C SER A 5 4.33 -2.82 4.74
N ALA A 6 3.22 -2.15 5.10
CA ALA A 6 2.24 -2.70 6.03
C ALA A 6 0.84 -2.16 5.75
N ILE A 7 -0.17 -3.00 6.01
CA ILE A 7 -1.58 -2.62 6.03
C ILE A 7 -1.88 -1.93 7.36
N THR A 8 -2.53 -0.77 7.30
CA THR A 8 -2.96 0.01 8.48
C THR A 8 -4.47 0.01 8.66
N HIS A 9 -5.21 -0.29 7.59
CA HIS A 9 -6.66 -0.45 7.61
C HIS A 9 -7.10 -1.43 6.51
N PRO A 10 -7.99 -2.40 6.81
CA PRO A 10 -8.59 -2.67 8.13
C PRO A 10 -7.58 -3.27 9.13
N ARG A 11 -7.94 -3.30 10.42
CA ARG A 11 -7.14 -3.98 11.45
C ARG A 11 -7.38 -5.49 11.41
N PRO A 12 -6.43 -6.32 11.86
CA PRO A 12 -6.66 -7.76 12.02
C PRO A 12 -7.93 -8.05 12.83
N GLY A 13 -8.79 -8.94 12.34
CA GLY A 13 -10.03 -9.34 13.01
C GLY A 13 -11.20 -8.34 12.90
N ALA A 14 -11.04 -7.23 12.18
CA ALA A 14 -12.15 -6.30 11.97
C ALA A 14 -13.25 -6.93 11.10
N ALA A 15 -14.50 -6.80 11.55
CA ALA A 15 -15.67 -7.02 10.69
C ALA A 15 -15.87 -5.78 9.82
N VAL A 16 -15.89 -5.97 8.50
CA VAL A 16 -16.11 -4.91 7.51
C VAL A 16 -17.47 -5.11 6.84
N PRO A 17 -18.22 -4.03 6.53
CA PRO A 17 -19.45 -4.14 5.75
C PRO A 17 -19.16 -4.73 4.36
N ALA A 18 -20.12 -5.47 3.81
CA ALA A 18 -20.11 -5.86 2.40
C ALA A 18 -20.23 -4.62 1.51
N GLY A 19 -19.65 -4.68 0.31
CA GLY A 19 -19.58 -3.58 -0.65
C GLY A 19 -18.14 -3.14 -0.90
N GLU A 20 -17.89 -1.83 -0.87
CA GLU A 20 -16.57 -1.26 -1.16
C GLU A 20 -15.78 -1.03 0.14
N LEU A 21 -14.58 -1.62 0.22
CA LEU A 21 -13.61 -1.41 1.29
C LEU A 21 -12.40 -0.66 0.74
N THR A 22 -12.02 0.43 1.38
CA THR A 22 -10.73 1.08 1.09
C THR A 22 -9.64 0.49 1.98
N VAL A 23 -8.78 -0.37 1.44
CA VAL A 23 -7.59 -0.87 2.13
C VAL A 23 -6.50 0.20 2.10
N LYS A 24 -5.82 0.47 3.21
CA LYS A 24 -4.79 1.51 3.31
C LYS A 24 -3.52 1.01 3.97
N GLY A 25 -2.39 1.61 3.61
CA GLY A 25 -1.13 1.34 4.29
C GLY A 25 -0.02 2.31 3.92
N TYR A 26 1.19 1.94 4.35
CA TYR A 26 2.42 2.61 3.96
C TYR A 26 3.38 1.64 3.30
N ALA A 27 4.31 2.18 2.52
CA ALA A 27 5.45 1.46 1.97
C ALA A 27 6.68 2.37 1.93
N TRP A 28 7.88 1.79 2.00
CA TRP A 28 9.13 2.52 1.98
C TRP A 28 10.30 1.64 1.55
N SER A 29 11.40 2.23 1.07
CA SER A 29 12.67 1.53 0.80
C SER A 29 13.86 2.38 1.23
N GLY A 30 14.89 1.73 1.79
CA GLY A 30 16.10 2.42 2.21
C GLY A 30 16.94 2.96 1.05
N GLY A 31 17.93 3.80 1.37
CA GLY A 31 18.89 4.32 0.39
C GLY A 31 18.27 5.24 -0.67
N GLY A 32 17.12 5.85 -0.38
CA GLY A 32 16.51 6.88 -1.23
C GLY A 32 15.83 6.31 -2.47
N ARG A 33 15.58 4.99 -2.49
CA ARG A 33 14.87 4.31 -3.58
C ARG A 33 13.38 4.51 -3.42
N ALA A 34 12.72 4.95 -4.49
CA ALA A 34 11.29 5.15 -4.51
C ALA A 34 10.53 3.82 -4.51
N VAL A 35 9.38 3.78 -3.84
CA VAL A 35 8.38 2.74 -4.04
C VAL A 35 7.67 3.02 -5.35
N VAL A 36 7.77 2.10 -6.31
CA VAL A 36 7.18 2.26 -7.65
C VAL A 36 5.85 1.53 -7.81
N ARG A 37 5.56 0.56 -6.94
CA ARG A 37 4.32 -0.22 -6.94
C ARG A 37 4.08 -0.83 -5.56
N VAL A 38 2.81 -0.95 -5.19
CA VAL A 38 2.35 -1.79 -4.08
C VAL A 38 1.25 -2.69 -4.64
N ASP A 39 1.44 -4.00 -4.52
CA ASP A 39 0.47 -5.01 -4.94
C ASP A 39 -0.24 -5.53 -3.69
N VAL A 40 -1.58 -5.58 -3.72
CA VAL A 40 -2.42 -5.99 -2.59
C VAL A 40 -3.26 -7.19 -3.01
N SER A 41 -3.39 -8.17 -2.12
CA SER A 41 -4.19 -9.37 -2.33
C SER A 41 -5.29 -9.48 -1.28
N LEU A 42 -6.45 -9.97 -1.70
CA LEU A 42 -7.63 -10.23 -0.84
C LEU A 42 -7.88 -11.74 -0.65
N ASP A 43 -7.09 -12.59 -1.29
CA ASP A 43 -7.29 -14.05 -1.35
C ASP A 43 -6.07 -14.84 -0.84
N GLY A 44 -5.26 -14.20 0.02
CA GLY A 44 -4.07 -14.81 0.60
C GLY A 44 -2.88 -14.91 -0.37
N GLY A 45 -2.83 -14.05 -1.38
CA GLY A 45 -1.69 -13.92 -2.31
C GLY A 45 -1.84 -14.68 -3.63
N ARG A 46 -3.04 -15.14 -3.99
CA ARG A 46 -3.29 -15.87 -5.26
C ARG A 46 -3.49 -14.90 -6.40
N THR A 47 -4.26 -13.83 -6.17
CA THR A 47 -4.47 -12.73 -7.10
C THR A 47 -4.07 -11.39 -6.47
N TRP A 48 -3.70 -10.43 -7.32
CA TRP A 48 -3.11 -9.16 -6.91
C TRP A 48 -3.74 -7.99 -7.66
N GLN A 49 -3.96 -6.90 -6.95
CA GLN A 49 -4.43 -5.63 -7.47
C GLN A 49 -3.42 -4.54 -7.14
N VAL A 50 -3.17 -3.64 -8.09
CA VAL A 50 -2.22 -2.54 -7.91
C VAL A 50 -2.88 -1.44 -7.09
N ALA A 51 -2.30 -1.11 -5.92
CA ALA A 51 -2.77 -0.01 -5.10
C ALA A 51 -2.36 1.35 -5.69
N ARG A 52 -3.19 2.36 -5.45
CA ARG A 52 -2.87 3.75 -5.76
C ARG A 52 -1.85 4.26 -4.75
N LEU A 53 -0.69 4.69 -5.23
CA LEU A 53 0.25 5.46 -4.41
C LEU A 53 -0.28 6.90 -4.27
N MET A 54 -0.39 7.37 -3.03
CA MET A 54 -0.89 8.70 -2.75
C MET A 54 0.08 9.76 -3.27
N PRO A 55 -0.42 10.86 -3.86
CA PRO A 55 0.43 11.97 -4.27
C PRO A 55 1.21 12.51 -3.07
N GLY A 56 2.51 12.68 -3.23
CA GLY A 56 3.39 13.36 -2.28
C GLY A 56 4.43 14.17 -3.04
N GLU A 57 5.44 14.65 -2.32
CA GLU A 57 6.63 15.21 -2.96
C GLU A 57 7.21 14.20 -3.95
N ARG A 58 7.65 14.68 -5.12
CA ARG A 58 8.35 13.88 -6.12
C ARG A 58 9.84 14.06 -5.90
N PRO A 59 10.48 13.25 -5.06
CA PRO A 59 11.91 13.40 -4.79
C PRO A 59 12.71 13.15 -6.06
N ALA A 60 13.84 13.83 -6.18
CA ALA A 60 14.83 13.50 -7.20
C ALA A 60 15.27 12.02 -7.06
N PRO A 61 15.72 11.37 -8.15
CA PRO A 61 16.24 10.01 -8.09
C PRO A 61 17.28 9.83 -6.97
N GLY A 62 17.13 8.76 -6.18
CA GLY A 62 18.02 8.48 -5.04
C GLY A 62 17.75 9.33 -3.80
N ARG A 63 16.64 10.09 -3.73
CA ARG A 63 16.27 10.93 -2.58
C ARG A 63 14.88 10.66 -2.02
N ALA A 64 14.30 9.49 -2.29
CA ALA A 64 13.02 9.09 -1.73
C ALA A 64 13.19 8.60 -0.27
N TRP A 65 13.36 9.55 0.65
CA TRP A 65 13.61 9.26 2.06
C TRP A 65 12.33 9.02 2.86
N ALA A 66 11.23 9.68 2.47
CA ALA A 66 9.93 9.51 3.08
C ALA A 66 9.25 8.21 2.62
N TRP A 67 8.40 7.66 3.48
CA TRP A 67 7.43 6.64 3.07
C TRP A 67 6.44 7.18 2.05
N VAL A 68 5.75 6.28 1.36
CA VAL A 68 4.57 6.58 0.58
C VAL A 68 3.36 5.96 1.25
N LEU A 69 2.26 6.69 1.28
CA LEU A 69 0.96 6.13 1.63
C LEU A 69 0.35 5.51 0.38
N TRP A 70 -0.39 4.42 0.54
CA TRP A 70 -1.10 3.76 -0.54
C TRP A 70 -2.51 3.39 -0.12
N GLU A 71 -3.42 3.34 -1.09
CA GLU A 71 -4.80 2.88 -0.90
C GLU A 71 -5.29 2.03 -2.08
N LEU A 72 -6.19 1.10 -1.80
CA LEU A 72 -6.91 0.30 -2.80
C LEU A 72 -8.39 0.30 -2.45
N GLN A 73 -9.25 0.70 -3.40
CA GLN A 73 -10.68 0.40 -3.33
C GLN A 73 -10.89 -1.03 -3.81
N ALA A 74 -11.48 -1.85 -2.96
CA ALA A 74 -11.65 -3.28 -3.16
C ALA A 74 -13.09 -3.69 -2.86
N PRO A 75 -13.75 -4.41 -3.77
CA PRO A 75 -15.03 -5.03 -3.47
C PRO A 75 -14.83 -6.18 -2.47
N VAL A 76 -15.62 -6.19 -1.41
CA VAL A 76 -15.69 -7.25 -0.39
C VAL A 76 -17.11 -7.77 -0.30
N ALA A 77 -17.27 -9.09 -0.35
CA ALA A 77 -18.55 -9.78 -0.31
C ALA A 77 -18.96 -10.14 1.13
#